data_AF-A0A9P8RRQ0-F1
#
_entry.id   AF-A0A9P8RRQ0-F1
#
_cell.length_a   1.000
_cell.length_b   1.000
_cell.length_c   1.000
_cell.angle_alpha   90.00
_cell.angle_beta   90.00
_cell.angle_gamma   90.00
#
_symmetry.space_group_name_H-M   'P 1'
#
loop_
_entity.id
_entity.type
_entity.pdbx_description
1 polymer ?
#
loop_
_entity_poly.entity_id
_entity_poly.type
_entity_poly.pdbx_seq_one_letter_code
_entity_poly.pdbx_strand_id
1 'polypeptide(L)'
;MFAWLKGPGENFRRPLPDSTNYLSSYNSQGRLWRSLESSPTLALDEEASDPPAESNPESKENPLQSQVVSEDKLPPEDKQDLKPFPVNSDFTSQPVLSEELREEIYDRVVNNGKSVKIASAELSVDMSRVAAVVRLKTIEKDWVKKNKPLAKAYSKAILEMLPTTPLTKFPMRPKMHESINDLPVHPATTQQIFEPTSESRSFTRIDASKVFDPELLPADERISHPELIELERERRLGISQEERIMRQRERAKKELERRESKERRRDEIEEATLKRVLPAERGGNGGRWEWRFREISVQDAGKDGRAPGGVGWRYGIPHEDRKKGHVKIPTRV
;
A
#
# COMPACT_ATOMS: atom_id res chain seq x y z
N MET A 1 9.87 31.20 -21.20
CA MET A 1 9.09 29.94 -21.34
C MET A 1 9.63 29.02 -22.43
N PHE A 2 9.55 29.37 -23.72
CA PHE A 2 9.99 28.47 -24.81
C PHE A 2 11.48 28.10 -24.77
N ALA A 3 12.35 28.99 -24.30
CA ALA A 3 13.77 28.70 -24.10
C ALA A 3 13.99 27.57 -23.08
N TRP A 4 13.14 27.49 -22.05
CA TRP A 4 13.20 26.40 -21.07
C TRP A 4 12.67 25.09 -21.67
N LEU A 5 11.53 25.13 -22.38
CA LEU A 5 10.94 23.96 -23.05
C LEU A 5 11.85 23.34 -24.11
N LYS A 6 12.67 24.15 -24.79
CA LYS A 6 13.66 23.73 -25.79
C LYS A 6 15.06 23.46 -25.18
N GLY A 7 15.22 23.68 -23.88
CA GLY A 7 16.46 23.45 -23.15
C GLY A 7 16.21 22.40 -22.07
N PRO A 8 16.26 22.74 -20.77
CA PRO A 8 16.07 21.77 -19.69
C PRO A 8 14.75 21.00 -19.72
N GLY A 9 13.69 21.62 -20.25
CA GLY A 9 12.36 21.04 -20.34
C GLY A 9 12.19 19.98 -21.44
N GLU A 10 13.15 19.85 -22.36
CA GLU A 10 13.07 18.89 -23.47
C GLU A 10 13.05 17.43 -22.97
N ASN A 11 13.70 17.17 -21.82
CA ASN A 11 13.76 15.87 -21.16
C ASN A 11 12.38 15.29 -20.80
N PHE A 12 11.37 16.14 -20.61
CA PHE A 12 10.01 15.69 -20.26
C PHE A 12 9.15 15.35 -21.48
N ARG A 13 9.62 15.67 -22.69
CA ARG A 13 8.89 15.35 -23.94
C ARG A 13 8.92 13.86 -24.24
N ARG A 14 10.03 13.19 -23.91
CA ARG A 14 10.22 11.75 -24.06
C ARG A 14 10.76 11.21 -22.74
N PRO A 15 9.94 10.50 -21.95
CA PRO A 15 10.39 9.99 -20.68
C PRO A 15 11.54 9.01 -20.85
N LEU A 16 12.42 8.98 -19.85
CA LEU A 16 13.47 7.96 -19.77
C LEU A 16 12.80 6.59 -19.60
N PRO A 17 13.22 5.56 -20.35
CA PRO A 17 12.70 4.22 -20.15
C PRO A 17 13.18 3.67 -18.80
N ASP A 18 12.29 2.97 -18.11
CA ASP A 18 12.55 2.30 -16.82
C ASP A 18 13.09 3.22 -15.71
N SER A 19 12.76 4.51 -15.77
CA SER A 19 13.14 5.46 -14.73
C SER A 19 12.16 6.62 -14.57
N THR A 20 12.01 7.06 -13.33
CA THR A 20 11.39 8.32 -12.93
C THR A 20 12.03 9.51 -13.64
N ASN A 21 11.16 10.34 -14.20
CA ASN A 21 11.54 11.54 -14.93
C ASN A 21 10.91 12.77 -14.25
N TYR A 22 11.32 13.03 -13.00
CA TYR A 22 10.79 14.14 -12.22
C TYR A 22 11.67 15.39 -12.32
N LEU A 23 11.12 16.54 -11.92
CA LEU A 23 11.84 17.81 -12.00
C LEU A 23 13.06 17.86 -11.07
N SER A 24 13.00 17.15 -9.94
CA SER A 24 14.12 17.06 -8.98
C SER A 24 15.31 16.24 -9.49
N SER A 25 15.09 15.33 -10.44
CA SER A 25 16.12 14.45 -10.99
C SER A 25 17.18 15.22 -11.78
N TYR A 26 16.87 16.46 -12.19
CA TYR A 26 17.71 17.30 -13.02
C TYR A 26 18.23 18.54 -12.29
N ASN A 27 19.40 19.00 -12.71
CA ASN A 27 19.90 20.31 -12.35
C ASN A 27 19.23 21.42 -13.19
N SER A 28 19.55 22.69 -12.90
CA SER A 28 19.01 23.85 -13.62
C SER A 28 19.32 23.88 -15.11
N GLN A 29 20.35 23.15 -15.55
CA GLN A 29 20.78 23.01 -16.93
C GLN A 29 20.11 21.84 -17.66
N GLY A 30 19.29 21.03 -16.98
CA GLY A 30 18.63 19.86 -17.55
C GLY A 30 19.52 18.62 -17.64
N ARG A 31 20.60 18.54 -16.86
CA ARG A 31 21.42 17.32 -16.73
C ARG A 31 20.98 16.53 -15.51
N LEU A 32 20.95 15.21 -15.65
CA LEU A 32 20.57 14.28 -14.59
C LEU A 32 21.63 14.23 -13.49
N TRP A 33 21.25 14.38 -12.22
CA TRP A 33 22.19 14.40 -11.09
C TRP A 33 23.03 13.13 -11.01
N ARG A 34 22.38 11.96 -11.04
CA ARG A 34 23.06 10.66 -10.92
C ARG A 34 24.03 10.34 -12.06
N SER A 35 23.86 10.93 -13.25
CA SER A 35 24.80 10.76 -14.37
C SER A 35 26.08 11.59 -14.18
N LEU A 36 26.00 12.69 -13.44
CA LEU A 36 27.16 13.54 -13.13
C LEU A 36 28.02 12.88 -12.04
N GLU A 37 27.38 12.29 -11.04
CA GLU A 37 28.07 11.59 -9.94
C GLU A 37 28.80 10.32 -10.42
N SER A 38 28.28 9.65 -11.46
CA SER A 38 28.94 8.47 -12.04
C SER A 38 30.13 8.78 -12.95
N SER A 39 30.42 10.05 -13.25
CA SER A 39 31.58 10.45 -14.06
C SER A 39 32.73 10.95 -13.17
N PRO A 40 33.79 10.13 -12.93
CA PRO A 40 34.86 10.46 -11.99
C PRO A 40 35.94 11.37 -12.61
N THR A 41 35.55 12.40 -13.37
CA THR A 41 36.51 13.24 -14.12
C THR A 41 36.51 14.73 -13.75
N LEU A 42 35.73 15.18 -12.76
CA LEU A 42 35.66 16.61 -12.39
C LEU A 42 36.01 16.92 -10.92
N ALA A 43 36.67 16.00 -10.21
CA ALA A 43 37.08 16.22 -8.82
C ALA A 43 38.53 16.73 -8.65
N LEU A 44 39.16 17.29 -9.70
CA LEU A 44 40.57 17.69 -9.67
C LEU A 44 40.89 19.14 -10.11
N ASP A 45 39.92 20.04 -10.23
CA ASP A 45 40.19 21.41 -10.73
C ASP A 45 39.77 22.55 -9.76
N GLU A 46 39.66 22.31 -8.45
CA GLU A 46 39.34 23.36 -7.46
C GLU A 46 40.52 23.90 -6.63
N GLU A 47 41.77 23.53 -6.93
CA GLU A 47 42.95 24.19 -6.35
C GLU A 47 43.95 24.66 -7.42
N ALA A 48 43.67 25.82 -8.02
CA ALA A 48 44.67 26.78 -8.48
C ALA A 48 43.99 28.06 -8.98
N SER A 49 44.08 29.13 -8.18
CA SER A 49 43.78 30.49 -8.64
C SER A 49 45.03 31.34 -8.58
N ASP A 50 45.67 31.55 -9.73
CA ASP A 50 46.59 32.67 -9.98
C ASP A 50 46.34 33.22 -11.40
N PRO A 51 46.48 34.55 -11.63
CA PRO A 51 45.98 35.25 -12.84
C PRO A 51 47.00 35.30 -14.01
N PRO A 52 46.61 35.77 -15.21
CA PRO A 52 47.14 35.28 -16.48
C PRO A 52 48.31 36.11 -17.03
N ALA A 53 49.20 35.45 -17.78
CA ALA A 53 50.17 36.09 -18.68
C ALA A 53 50.03 35.50 -20.09
N GLU A 54 49.99 36.39 -21.07
CA GLU A 54 49.79 36.17 -22.51
C GLU A 54 50.92 35.36 -23.17
N SER A 55 50.57 34.44 -24.09
CA SER A 55 51.18 34.40 -25.44
C SER A 55 50.62 33.26 -26.31
N ASN A 56 50.07 33.67 -27.46
CA ASN A 56 49.95 33.04 -28.79
C ASN A 56 49.16 31.74 -29.06
N PRO A 57 48.44 31.68 -30.20
CA PRO A 57 47.63 30.55 -30.63
C PRO A 57 48.38 29.66 -31.63
N GLU A 58 48.36 28.34 -31.46
CA GLU A 58 48.45 27.41 -32.60
C GLU A 58 48.10 25.97 -32.19
N SER A 59 47.02 25.49 -32.81
CA SER A 59 46.77 24.12 -33.24
C SER A 59 47.23 22.96 -32.35
N LYS A 60 46.27 22.35 -31.65
CA LYS A 60 46.17 20.89 -31.54
C LYS A 60 44.72 20.46 -31.65
N GLU A 61 44.35 20.02 -32.85
CA GLU A 61 43.27 19.06 -33.05
C GLU A 61 43.50 17.88 -32.09
N ASN A 62 42.48 17.50 -31.33
CA ASN A 62 42.48 16.23 -30.64
C ASN A 62 41.16 15.52 -30.89
N PRO A 63 41.22 14.19 -31.05
CA PRO A 63 40.35 13.48 -31.96
C PRO A 63 39.05 13.10 -31.28
N LEU A 64 37.98 13.12 -32.07
CA LEU A 64 36.73 12.42 -31.81
C LEU A 64 37.01 10.90 -31.74
N GLN A 65 37.64 10.42 -30.67
CA GLN A 65 37.70 9.00 -30.37
C GLN A 65 36.43 8.63 -29.63
N SER A 66 35.48 8.20 -30.45
CA SER A 66 34.36 7.32 -30.11
C SER A 66 34.84 6.17 -29.22
N GLN A 67 34.76 6.36 -27.91
CA GLN A 67 34.70 5.24 -26.99
C GLN A 67 33.34 4.60 -27.18
N VAL A 68 33.36 3.38 -27.70
CA VAL A 68 32.22 2.48 -27.75
C VAL A 68 31.87 2.14 -26.30
N VAL A 69 30.94 2.91 -25.72
CA VAL A 69 30.44 2.70 -24.36
C VAL A 69 29.53 1.47 -24.39
N SER A 70 29.94 0.46 -23.64
CA SER A 70 29.15 -0.71 -23.30
C SER A 70 27.77 -0.30 -22.78
N GLU A 71 26.70 -0.79 -23.43
CA GLU A 71 25.28 -0.66 -23.07
C GLU A 71 24.99 0.22 -21.83
N ASP A 72 24.61 1.47 -22.12
CA ASP A 72 24.23 2.56 -21.22
C ASP A 72 23.22 2.17 -20.12
N LYS A 73 23.70 1.53 -19.05
CA LYS A 73 22.90 1.38 -17.82
C LYS A 73 23.14 2.59 -16.95
N LEU A 74 22.18 3.52 -16.97
CA LEU A 74 22.10 4.59 -15.99
C LEU A 74 22.23 4.00 -14.58
N PRO A 75 22.93 4.69 -13.66
CA PRO A 75 22.98 4.26 -12.26
C PRO A 75 21.56 4.13 -11.68
N PRO A 76 21.38 3.26 -10.66
CA PRO A 76 20.08 3.07 -10.03
C PRO A 76 19.55 4.40 -9.49
N GLU A 77 18.22 4.53 -9.46
CA GLU A 77 17.56 5.76 -9.02
C GLU A 77 17.89 6.09 -7.58
N ASP A 78 18.15 7.36 -7.34
CA ASP A 78 18.44 7.84 -6.00
C ASP A 78 17.23 8.50 -5.35
N LYS A 79 17.29 8.80 -4.05
CA LYS A 79 16.16 9.40 -3.31
C LYS A 79 15.71 10.74 -3.89
N GLN A 80 16.62 11.49 -4.52
CA GLN A 80 16.30 12.76 -5.18
C GLN A 80 15.50 12.53 -6.46
N ASP A 81 15.79 11.47 -7.22
CA ASP A 81 15.12 11.17 -8.48
C ASP A 81 13.66 10.81 -8.26
N LEU A 82 13.33 10.26 -7.10
CA LEU A 82 11.97 9.85 -6.74
C LEU A 82 11.06 11.01 -6.30
N LYS A 83 11.52 12.27 -6.30
CA LYS A 83 10.76 13.43 -5.78
C LYS A 83 10.05 14.21 -6.90
N PRO A 84 8.73 14.06 -7.10
CA PRO A 84 8.05 14.79 -8.17
C PRO A 84 8.07 16.31 -7.98
N PHE A 85 8.10 16.78 -6.73
CA PHE A 85 8.07 18.21 -6.42
C PHE A 85 9.36 18.64 -5.72
N PRO A 86 10.13 19.59 -6.27
CA PRO A 86 11.42 19.98 -5.69
C PRO A 86 11.28 20.68 -4.32
N VAL A 87 10.16 21.37 -4.08
CA VAL A 87 9.93 22.12 -2.83
C VAL A 87 9.48 21.20 -1.69
N ASN A 88 8.76 20.11 -1.99
CA ASN A 88 8.26 19.18 -0.96
C ASN A 88 9.22 17.99 -0.84
N SER A 89 10.11 18.05 0.15
CA SER A 89 11.09 16.98 0.39
C SER A 89 10.49 15.67 0.88
N ASP A 90 9.32 15.73 1.50
CA ASP A 90 8.72 14.62 2.24
C ASP A 90 7.93 13.70 1.31
N PHE A 91 7.40 14.25 0.21
CA PHE A 91 6.67 13.48 -0.78
C PHE A 91 7.60 12.85 -1.82
N THR A 92 7.70 11.52 -1.78
CA THR A 92 8.44 10.70 -2.75
C THR A 92 7.50 9.75 -3.49
N SER A 93 7.73 9.55 -4.78
CA SER A 93 7.07 8.52 -5.56
C SER A 93 7.52 7.14 -5.09
N GLN A 94 6.67 6.48 -4.32
CA GLN A 94 6.89 5.10 -3.90
C GLN A 94 6.79 4.14 -5.09
N PRO A 95 7.55 3.03 -5.09
CA PRO A 95 7.51 2.07 -6.17
C PRO A 95 6.13 1.39 -6.26
N VAL A 96 5.71 1.07 -7.49
CA VAL A 96 4.47 0.31 -7.76
C VAL A 96 4.76 -1.16 -8.02
N LEU A 97 3.80 -2.03 -7.74
CA LEU A 97 3.96 -3.46 -8.01
C LEU A 97 4.16 -3.72 -9.51
N SER A 98 5.17 -4.51 -9.88
CA SER A 98 5.33 -4.96 -11.27
C SER A 98 4.17 -5.85 -11.72
N GLU A 99 3.97 -5.98 -13.03
CA GLU A 99 2.92 -6.86 -13.59
C GLU A 99 3.11 -8.32 -13.16
N GLU A 100 4.35 -8.80 -13.17
CA GLU A 100 4.73 -10.14 -12.72
C GLU A 100 4.39 -10.37 -11.24
N LEU A 101 4.70 -9.40 -10.39
CA LEU A 101 4.42 -9.50 -8.95
C LEU A 101 2.91 -9.52 -8.67
N ARG A 102 2.11 -8.77 -9.45
CA ARG A 102 0.64 -8.79 -9.33
C ARG A 102 0.07 -10.15 -9.71
N GLU A 103 0.63 -10.78 -10.75
CA GLU A 103 0.22 -12.13 -11.17
C GLU A 103 0.58 -13.17 -10.10
N GLU A 104 1.79 -13.11 -9.55
CA GLU A 104 2.23 -14.00 -8.47
C GLU A 104 1.36 -13.87 -7.20
N ILE A 105 0.97 -12.65 -6.83
CA ILE A 105 0.03 -12.41 -5.73
C ILE A 105 -1.31 -13.12 -6.00
N TYR A 106 -1.84 -12.96 -7.21
CA TYR A 106 -3.11 -13.58 -7.61
C TYR A 106 -3.02 -15.11 -7.58
N ASP A 107 -1.94 -15.68 -8.12
CA ASP A 107 -1.71 -17.12 -8.15
C ASP A 107 -1.58 -17.71 -6.74
N ARG A 108 -0.86 -17.03 -5.83
CA ARG A 108 -0.74 -17.50 -4.44
C ARG A 108 -2.07 -17.54 -3.70
N VAL A 109 -2.92 -16.53 -3.87
CA VAL A 109 -4.18 -16.42 -3.13
C VAL A 109 -5.27 -17.27 -3.77
N VAL A 110 -5.45 -17.20 -5.09
CA VAL A 110 -6.57 -17.83 -5.80
C VAL A 110 -6.24 -19.26 -6.21
N ASN A 111 -5.09 -19.50 -6.82
CA ASN A 111 -4.75 -20.82 -7.36
C ASN A 111 -4.15 -21.74 -6.27
N ASN A 112 -3.27 -21.21 -5.43
CA ASN A 112 -2.63 -21.97 -4.35
C ASN A 112 -3.42 -21.95 -3.03
N GLY A 113 -4.51 -21.17 -2.95
CA GLY A 113 -5.37 -21.08 -1.78
C GLY A 113 -4.70 -20.53 -0.53
N LYS A 114 -3.58 -19.79 -0.65
CA LYS A 114 -2.92 -19.18 0.52
C LYS A 114 -3.78 -18.06 1.08
N SER A 115 -3.74 -17.89 2.40
CA SER A 115 -4.39 -16.74 3.04
C SER A 115 -3.71 -15.44 2.63
N VAL A 116 -4.50 -14.35 2.58
CA VAL A 116 -4.01 -12.99 2.29
C VAL A 116 -2.88 -12.59 3.24
N LYS A 117 -2.94 -13.01 4.51
CA LYS A 117 -1.91 -12.75 5.52
C LYS A 117 -0.58 -13.39 5.18
N ILE A 118 -0.61 -14.67 4.79
CA ILE A 118 0.60 -15.41 4.42
C ILE A 118 1.21 -14.80 3.14
N ALA A 119 0.37 -14.50 2.14
CA ALA A 119 0.83 -13.85 0.91
C ALA A 119 1.47 -12.47 1.17
N SER A 120 0.87 -11.67 2.05
CA SER A 120 1.41 -10.38 2.50
C SER A 120 2.79 -10.53 3.16
N ALA A 121 2.91 -11.43 4.14
CA ALA A 121 4.17 -11.68 4.85
C ALA A 121 5.27 -12.23 3.93
N GLU A 122 4.92 -13.12 3.00
CA GLU A 122 5.88 -13.70 2.06
C GLU A 122 6.36 -12.72 0.99
N LEU A 123 5.51 -11.79 0.53
CA LEU A 123 5.85 -10.86 -0.55
C LEU A 123 6.18 -9.45 -0.05
N SER A 124 6.04 -9.20 1.26
CA SER A 124 6.27 -7.90 1.90
C SER A 124 5.42 -6.78 1.28
N VAL A 125 4.13 -7.07 1.08
CA VAL A 125 3.11 -6.17 0.52
C VAL A 125 1.93 -6.13 1.48
N ASP A 126 1.37 -4.96 1.80
CA ASP A 126 0.30 -4.82 2.78
C ASP A 126 -0.95 -5.66 2.42
N MET A 127 -1.65 -6.14 3.44
CA MET A 127 -2.84 -6.99 3.31
C MET A 127 -3.94 -6.31 2.48
N SER A 128 -4.16 -5.01 2.67
CA SER A 128 -5.18 -4.27 1.94
C SER A 128 -4.83 -4.14 0.46
N ARG A 129 -3.54 -3.97 0.15
CA ARG A 129 -3.02 -3.93 -1.22
C ARG A 129 -3.12 -5.29 -1.88
N VAL A 130 -2.75 -6.37 -1.20
CA VAL A 130 -2.92 -7.75 -1.70
C VAL A 130 -4.39 -8.01 -2.08
N ALA A 131 -5.34 -7.66 -1.20
CA ALA A 131 -6.76 -7.81 -1.47
C ALA A 131 -7.24 -6.95 -2.66
N ALA A 132 -6.71 -5.74 -2.83
CA ALA A 132 -7.01 -4.89 -3.98
C ALA A 132 -6.46 -5.49 -5.30
N VAL A 133 -5.22 -6.00 -5.29
CA VAL A 133 -4.60 -6.65 -6.44
C VAL A 133 -5.43 -7.85 -6.89
N VAL A 134 -5.83 -8.72 -5.95
CA VAL A 134 -6.66 -9.89 -6.27
C VAL A 134 -7.98 -9.45 -6.92
N ARG A 135 -8.66 -8.43 -6.36
CA ARG A 135 -9.92 -7.89 -6.93
C ARG A 135 -9.74 -7.29 -8.33
N LEU A 136 -8.64 -6.57 -8.58
CA LEU A 136 -8.38 -5.99 -9.91
C LEU A 136 -8.01 -7.07 -10.93
N LYS A 137 -7.24 -8.08 -10.50
CA LYS A 137 -6.86 -9.21 -11.35
C LYS A 137 -8.05 -10.10 -11.69
N THR A 138 -9.00 -10.35 -10.79
CA THR A 138 -10.24 -11.07 -11.15
C THR A 138 -11.01 -10.32 -12.25
N ILE A 139 -11.12 -9.00 -12.15
CA ILE A 139 -11.76 -8.17 -13.19
C ILE A 139 -11.00 -8.26 -14.52
N GLU A 140 -9.66 -8.19 -14.49
CA GLU A 140 -8.81 -8.34 -15.68
C GLU A 140 -9.04 -9.69 -16.35
N LYS A 141 -9.01 -10.80 -15.59
CA LYS A 141 -9.29 -12.15 -16.11
C LYS A 141 -10.70 -12.26 -16.68
N ASP A 142 -11.70 -11.64 -16.05
CA ASP A 142 -13.06 -11.61 -16.56
C ASP A 142 -13.21 -10.80 -17.84
N TRP A 143 -12.44 -9.73 -18.01
CA TRP A 143 -12.38 -8.96 -19.25
C TRP A 143 -11.74 -9.77 -20.37
N VAL A 144 -10.66 -10.49 -20.07
CA VAL A 144 -10.03 -11.43 -21.02
C VAL A 144 -11.03 -12.52 -21.42
N LYS A 145 -11.74 -13.14 -20.47
CA LYS A 145 -12.80 -14.14 -20.75
C LYS A 145 -13.92 -13.57 -21.64
N LYS A 146 -14.27 -12.29 -21.45
CA LYS A 146 -15.28 -11.58 -22.26
C LYS A 146 -14.71 -11.00 -23.55
N ASN A 147 -13.45 -11.27 -23.89
CA ASN A 147 -12.72 -10.74 -25.05
C ASN A 147 -12.79 -9.20 -25.16
N LYS A 148 -12.78 -8.49 -24.03
CA LYS A 148 -12.72 -7.03 -24.02
C LYS A 148 -11.29 -6.56 -24.30
N PRO A 149 -11.08 -5.52 -25.13
CA PRO A 149 -9.75 -5.00 -25.40
C PRO A 149 -9.14 -4.38 -24.12
N LEU A 150 -7.90 -4.74 -23.82
CA LEU A 150 -7.13 -4.21 -22.70
C LEU A 150 -6.22 -3.07 -23.17
N ALA A 151 -6.06 -2.04 -22.34
CA ALA A 151 -5.21 -0.88 -22.63
C ALA A 151 -3.71 -1.14 -22.38
N LYS A 152 -3.14 -2.18 -23.03
CA LYS A 152 -1.77 -2.67 -22.78
C LYS A 152 -0.68 -1.66 -23.12
N ALA A 153 -0.81 -0.95 -24.24
CA ALA A 153 0.18 0.05 -24.64
C ALA A 153 0.26 1.20 -23.63
N TYR A 154 -0.90 1.63 -23.13
CA TYR A 154 -1.01 2.66 -22.10
C TYR A 154 -0.42 2.19 -20.76
N SER A 155 -0.76 0.97 -20.31
CA SER A 155 -0.23 0.44 -19.05
C SER A 155 1.28 0.26 -19.09
N LYS A 156 1.82 -0.23 -20.21
CA LYS A 156 3.27 -0.39 -20.40
C LYS A 156 4.00 0.96 -20.32
N ALA A 157 3.54 1.96 -21.07
CA ALA A 157 4.15 3.29 -21.06
C ALA A 157 4.12 3.93 -19.66
N ILE A 158 3.05 3.72 -18.87
CA ILE A 158 2.99 4.23 -17.50
C ILE A 158 3.95 3.50 -16.57
N LEU A 159 4.07 2.18 -16.69
CA LEU A 159 4.98 1.41 -15.83
C LEU A 159 6.44 1.75 -16.11
N GLU A 160 6.80 2.09 -17.34
CA GLU A 160 8.15 2.57 -17.71
C GLU A 160 8.49 3.92 -17.06
N MET A 161 7.48 4.75 -16.74
CA MET A 161 7.66 6.07 -16.11
C MET A 161 7.70 6.03 -14.58
N LEU A 162 7.34 4.90 -13.96
CA LEU A 162 7.20 4.76 -12.51
C LEU A 162 8.24 3.79 -11.96
N PRO A 163 8.72 4.02 -10.72
CA PRO A 163 9.59 3.05 -10.08
C PRO A 163 8.78 1.78 -9.81
N THR A 164 9.34 0.60 -10.07
CA THR A 164 8.63 -0.66 -9.85
C THR A 164 9.36 -1.57 -8.86
N THR A 165 8.61 -2.37 -8.11
CA THR A 165 9.16 -3.50 -7.36
C THR A 165 9.05 -4.77 -8.19
N PRO A 166 10.18 -5.30 -8.70
CA PRO A 166 10.17 -6.52 -9.49
C PRO A 166 9.88 -7.74 -8.62
N LEU A 167 9.38 -8.81 -9.26
CA LEU A 167 9.23 -10.10 -8.60
C LEU A 167 10.63 -10.69 -8.33
N THR A 168 10.94 -10.93 -7.07
CA THR A 168 12.21 -11.57 -6.70
C THR A 168 12.05 -13.09 -6.76
N LYS A 169 12.93 -13.77 -7.52
CA LYS A 169 12.94 -15.23 -7.62
C LYS A 169 13.84 -15.83 -6.54
N PHE A 170 13.48 -17.02 -6.05
CA PHE A 170 14.31 -17.80 -5.13
C PHE A 170 15.70 -18.04 -5.74
N PRO A 171 16.81 -17.94 -4.97
CA PRO A 171 16.94 -17.89 -3.50
C PRO A 171 16.94 -16.49 -2.88
N MET A 172 16.77 -15.43 -3.67
CA MET A 172 16.83 -14.06 -3.16
C MET A 172 15.60 -13.73 -2.33
N ARG A 173 15.79 -12.96 -1.24
CA ARG A 173 14.67 -12.48 -0.42
C ARG A 173 13.92 -11.40 -1.18
N PRO A 174 12.57 -11.40 -1.12
CA PRO A 174 11.76 -10.36 -1.76
C PRO A 174 12.17 -8.98 -1.24
N LYS A 175 12.31 -8.04 -2.17
CA LYS A 175 12.47 -6.63 -1.83
C LYS A 175 11.20 -6.16 -1.11
N MET A 176 11.37 -5.55 0.06
CA MET A 176 10.25 -4.99 0.82
C MET A 176 9.58 -3.90 -0.01
N HIS A 177 8.32 -4.10 -0.38
CA HIS A 177 7.56 -3.13 -1.18
C HIS A 177 7.08 -1.96 -0.32
N GLU A 178 6.54 -2.29 0.86
CA GLU A 178 6.08 -1.33 1.85
C GLU A 178 6.21 -1.92 3.26
N SER A 179 6.03 -1.10 4.29
CA SER A 179 5.99 -1.58 5.67
C SER A 179 4.68 -2.30 5.93
N ILE A 180 4.76 -3.61 6.23
CA ILE A 180 3.58 -4.43 6.55
C ILE A 180 3.16 -4.35 8.02
N ASN A 181 3.99 -3.74 8.88
CA ASN A 181 3.78 -3.69 10.33
C ASN A 181 3.39 -2.30 10.83
N ASP A 182 3.01 -1.39 9.95
CA ASP A 182 2.60 -0.04 10.33
C ASP A 182 1.30 -0.07 11.14
N LEU A 183 1.31 0.67 12.23
CA LEU A 183 0.17 0.78 13.15
C LEU A 183 -0.47 2.15 13.03
N PRO A 184 -1.81 2.23 12.89
CA PRO A 184 -2.49 3.50 13.00
C PRO A 184 -2.34 4.05 14.43
N VAL A 185 -1.94 5.32 14.54
CA VAL A 185 -1.80 6.01 15.82
C VAL A 185 -3.19 6.17 16.44
N HIS A 186 -3.40 5.63 17.64
CA HIS A 186 -4.66 5.76 18.35
C HIS A 186 -4.70 7.12 19.07
N PRO A 187 -5.84 7.83 19.12
CA PRO A 187 -5.91 9.13 19.80
C PRO A 187 -5.45 9.06 21.27
N ALA A 188 -5.80 7.99 21.99
CA ALA A 188 -5.38 7.81 23.38
C ALA A 188 -3.83 7.75 23.56
N THR A 189 -3.09 7.28 22.55
CA THR A 189 -1.62 7.16 22.62
C THR A 189 -0.87 8.43 22.24
N THR A 190 -1.58 9.53 21.95
CA THR A 190 -0.95 10.81 21.58
C THR A 190 -0.59 11.68 22.78
N GLN A 191 -1.10 11.32 23.97
CA GLN A 191 -0.85 12.06 25.21
C GLN A 191 0.56 11.80 25.72
N GLN A 192 1.21 12.85 26.23
CA GLN A 192 2.49 12.72 26.92
C GLN A 192 2.24 12.38 28.39
N ILE A 193 2.55 11.15 28.79
CA ILE A 193 2.34 10.65 30.16
C ILE A 193 3.68 10.27 30.78
N PHE A 194 3.91 10.74 32.00
CA PHE A 194 5.04 10.33 32.84
C PHE A 194 4.49 9.60 34.06
N GLU A 195 4.36 8.27 33.95
CA GLU A 195 3.80 7.44 35.02
C GLU A 195 4.84 7.20 36.13
N PRO A 196 4.60 7.68 37.38
CA PRO A 196 5.49 7.40 38.49
C PRO A 196 5.38 5.92 38.87
N THR A 197 6.49 5.21 38.81
CA THR A 197 6.57 3.78 39.15
C THR A 197 7.66 3.52 40.18
N SER A 198 7.59 2.38 40.86
CA SER A 198 8.67 1.94 41.74
C SER A 198 9.99 1.82 40.97
N GLU A 199 11.10 2.18 41.61
CA GLU A 199 12.46 2.09 41.04
C GLU A 199 12.81 0.68 40.53
N SER A 200 12.20 -0.35 41.11
CA SER A 200 12.42 -1.76 40.77
C SER A 200 11.36 -2.35 39.83
N ARG A 201 10.36 -1.58 39.39
CA ARG A 201 9.28 -2.10 38.54
C ARG A 201 9.76 -2.31 37.11
N SER A 202 9.55 -3.52 36.58
CA SER A 202 9.72 -3.81 35.16
C SER A 202 8.51 -3.29 34.35
N PHE A 203 8.60 -2.09 33.80
CA PHE A 203 7.52 -1.49 33.03
C PHE A 203 7.48 -2.03 31.59
N THR A 204 6.40 -2.72 31.21
CA THR A 204 6.27 -3.39 29.90
C THR A 204 5.34 -2.65 28.94
N ARG A 205 5.29 -3.09 27.67
CA ARG A 205 4.33 -2.58 26.67
C ARG A 205 2.86 -2.79 27.07
N ILE A 206 2.57 -3.84 27.84
CA ILE A 206 1.23 -4.14 28.35
C ILE A 206 0.87 -3.18 29.49
N ASP A 207 1.84 -2.83 30.34
CA ASP A 207 1.63 -1.79 31.35
C ASP A 207 1.40 -0.43 30.68
N ALA A 208 2.23 -0.10 29.68
CA ALA A 208 2.10 1.15 28.93
C ALA A 208 0.74 1.29 28.25
N SER A 209 0.21 0.22 27.64
CA SER A 209 -1.10 0.28 26.98
C SER A 209 -2.22 0.58 27.96
N LYS A 210 -2.20 -0.07 29.14
CA LYS A 210 -3.16 0.17 30.23
C LYS A 210 -3.07 1.56 30.84
N VAL A 211 -1.87 2.15 30.87
CA VAL A 211 -1.68 3.54 31.32
C VAL A 211 -2.35 4.52 30.37
N PHE A 212 -2.30 4.28 29.05
CA PHE A 212 -3.00 5.13 28.08
C PHE A 212 -4.52 4.97 28.15
N ASP A 213 -5.02 3.73 28.16
CA ASP A 213 -6.45 3.42 28.24
C ASP A 213 -6.62 1.96 28.73
N PRO A 214 -7.54 1.69 29.67
CA PRO A 214 -7.74 0.34 30.22
C PRO A 214 -8.14 -0.72 29.18
N GLU A 215 -8.81 -0.34 28.09
CA GLU A 215 -9.25 -1.26 27.03
C GLU A 215 -8.24 -1.37 25.87
N LEU A 216 -7.16 -0.59 25.90
CA LEU A 216 -6.20 -0.53 24.81
C LEU A 216 -5.29 -1.76 24.78
N LEU A 217 -5.36 -2.48 23.67
CA LEU A 217 -4.46 -3.58 23.37
C LEU A 217 -3.01 -3.08 23.16
N PRO A 218 -1.99 -3.85 23.56
CA PRO A 218 -0.59 -3.51 23.30
C PRO A 218 -0.30 -3.48 21.80
N ALA A 219 0.76 -2.77 21.40
CA ALA A 219 1.16 -2.65 19.99
C ALA A 219 1.31 -4.01 19.30
N ASP A 220 1.89 -4.99 20.00
CA ASP A 220 2.15 -6.35 19.51
C ASP A 220 0.90 -7.08 19.01
N GLU A 221 -0.26 -6.83 19.63
CA GLU A 221 -1.53 -7.47 19.27
C GLU A 221 -2.32 -6.67 18.21
N ARG A 222 -2.02 -5.38 18.07
CA ARG A 222 -2.69 -4.48 17.12
C ARG A 222 -2.11 -4.58 15.71
N ILE A 223 -0.92 -5.16 15.55
CA ILE A 223 -0.25 -5.32 14.26
C ILE A 223 -1.07 -6.28 13.38
N SER A 224 -1.08 -6.03 12.06
CA SER A 224 -1.75 -6.88 11.07
C SER A 224 -1.24 -8.33 11.07
N HIS A 225 0.05 -8.51 11.37
CA HIS A 225 0.79 -9.77 11.37
C HIS A 225 1.39 -10.15 12.75
N PRO A 226 0.57 -10.48 13.76
CA PRO A 226 1.06 -10.91 15.07
C PRO A 226 1.83 -12.25 14.99
N GLU A 227 1.53 -13.08 14.00
CA GLU A 227 2.20 -14.35 13.71
C GLU A 227 3.72 -14.18 13.46
N LEU A 228 4.15 -13.04 12.93
CA LEU A 228 5.57 -12.76 12.70
C LEU A 228 6.34 -12.59 14.01
N ILE A 229 5.68 -12.08 15.06
CA ILE A 229 6.28 -11.93 16.39
C ILE A 229 6.54 -13.32 16.97
N GLU A 230 5.58 -14.23 16.84
CA GLU A 230 5.73 -15.61 17.31
C GLU A 230 6.84 -16.34 16.54
N LEU A 231 6.90 -16.18 15.22
CA LEU A 231 7.97 -16.75 14.39
C LEU A 231 9.36 -16.28 14.83
N GLU A 232 9.50 -14.99 15.14
CA GLU A 232 10.76 -14.42 15.61
C GLU A 232 11.11 -14.88 17.03
N ARG A 233 10.10 -15.03 17.91
CA ARG A 233 10.29 -15.66 19.23
C ARG A 233 10.82 -17.08 19.10
N GLU A 234 10.24 -17.88 18.20
CA GLU A 234 10.67 -19.27 17.98
C GLU A 234 12.06 -19.36 17.38
N ARG A 235 12.40 -18.44 16.44
CA ARG A 235 13.77 -18.31 15.93
C ARG A 235 14.75 -18.04 17.07
N ARG A 236 14.41 -17.13 17.98
CA ARG A 236 15.27 -16.78 19.13
C ARG A 236 15.44 -17.93 20.12
N LEU A 237 14.43 -18.78 20.27
CA LEU A 237 14.48 -20.00 21.07
C LEU A 237 15.29 -21.14 20.42
N GLY A 238 15.76 -20.96 19.18
CA GLY A 238 16.55 -21.96 18.46
C GLY A 238 15.74 -23.14 17.92
N ILE A 239 14.42 -23.00 17.80
CA ILE A 239 13.54 -24.05 17.25
C ILE A 239 13.87 -24.28 15.77
N SER A 240 13.90 -25.55 15.35
CA SER A 240 14.23 -25.94 13.98
C SER A 240 13.28 -25.30 12.95
N GLN A 241 13.75 -25.12 11.71
CA GLN A 241 12.92 -24.50 10.66
C GLN A 241 11.70 -25.35 10.32
N GLU A 242 11.83 -26.67 10.29
CA GLU A 242 10.75 -27.60 9.98
C GLU A 242 9.64 -27.53 11.04
N GLU A 243 10.01 -27.52 12.31
CA GLU A 243 9.06 -27.43 13.41
C GLU A 243 8.33 -26.08 13.40
N ARG A 244 9.03 -24.98 13.09
CA ARG A 244 8.40 -23.66 12.91
C ARG A 244 7.37 -23.64 11.78
N ILE A 245 7.68 -24.27 10.65
CA ILE A 245 6.74 -24.38 9.52
C ILE A 245 5.49 -25.17 9.93
N MET A 246 5.67 -26.26 10.67
CA MET A 246 4.54 -27.07 11.16
C MET A 246 3.63 -26.26 12.10
N ARG A 247 4.22 -25.59 13.10
CA ARG A 247 3.45 -24.73 14.03
C ARG A 247 2.75 -23.59 13.31
N GLN A 248 3.41 -22.96 12.34
CA GLN A 248 2.81 -21.89 11.53
C GLN A 248 1.60 -22.41 10.73
N ARG A 249 1.71 -23.61 10.12
CA ARG A 249 0.60 -24.25 9.40
C ARG A 249 -0.58 -24.56 10.33
N GLU A 250 -0.31 -25.06 11.53
CA GLU A 250 -1.36 -25.33 12.53
C GLU A 250 -2.09 -24.04 12.96
N ARG A 251 -1.35 -22.95 13.21
CA ARG A 251 -1.95 -21.65 13.54
C ARG A 251 -2.79 -21.10 12.41
N ALA A 252 -2.27 -21.15 11.18
CA ALA A 252 -3.01 -20.71 10.00
C ALA A 252 -4.31 -21.51 9.81
N LYS A 253 -4.27 -22.83 10.01
CA LYS A 253 -5.45 -23.70 9.95
C LYS A 253 -6.48 -23.32 11.02
N LYS A 254 -6.04 -23.16 12.28
CA LYS A 254 -6.92 -22.77 13.39
C LYS A 254 -7.54 -21.39 13.17
N GLU A 255 -6.79 -20.44 12.61
CA GLU A 255 -7.33 -19.12 12.29
C GLU A 255 -8.39 -19.19 11.21
N LEU A 256 -8.15 -19.96 10.16
CA LEU A 256 -9.07 -20.19 9.06
C LEU A 256 -10.38 -20.81 9.57
N GLU A 257 -10.32 -21.86 10.39
CA GLU A 257 -11.48 -22.48 11.03
C GLU A 257 -12.27 -21.48 11.91
N ARG A 258 -11.57 -20.65 12.67
CA ARG A 258 -12.19 -19.59 13.49
C ARG A 258 -12.88 -18.53 12.64
N ARG A 259 -12.32 -18.21 11.47
CA ARG A 259 -12.91 -17.25 10.54
C ARG A 259 -14.15 -17.82 9.85
N GLU A 260 -14.05 -19.04 9.31
CA GLU A 260 -15.18 -19.71 8.67
C GLU A 260 -16.34 -19.91 9.63
N SER A 261 -16.08 -20.34 10.87
CA SER A 261 -17.14 -20.48 11.88
C SER A 261 -17.81 -19.15 12.23
N LYS A 262 -17.06 -18.04 12.25
CA LYS A 262 -17.62 -16.69 12.45
C LYS A 262 -18.45 -16.23 11.25
N GLU A 263 -18.00 -16.50 10.03
CA GLU A 263 -18.74 -16.17 8.80
C GLU A 263 -20.04 -16.99 8.72
N ARG A 264 -19.97 -18.31 8.89
CA ARG A 264 -21.16 -19.19 8.94
C ARG A 264 -22.16 -18.74 10.01
N ARG A 265 -21.68 -18.45 11.23
CA ARG A 265 -22.54 -17.96 12.30
C ARG A 265 -23.19 -16.61 11.97
N ARG A 266 -22.50 -15.72 11.24
CA ARG A 266 -23.09 -14.45 10.80
C ARG A 266 -24.16 -14.70 9.75
N ASP A 267 -23.89 -15.55 8.76
CA ASP A 267 -24.85 -15.88 7.70
C ASP A 267 -26.10 -16.56 8.28
N GLU A 268 -25.93 -17.50 9.21
CA GLU A 268 -27.02 -18.15 9.94
C GLU A 268 -27.90 -17.14 10.71
N ILE A 269 -27.28 -16.15 11.37
CA ILE A 269 -28.02 -15.09 12.08
C ILE A 269 -28.75 -14.19 11.08
N GLU A 270 -28.12 -13.84 9.96
CA GLU A 270 -28.75 -13.03 8.91
C GLU A 270 -29.94 -13.76 8.27
N GLU A 271 -29.82 -15.05 7.98
CA GLU A 271 -30.90 -15.86 7.42
C GLU A 271 -32.03 -16.07 8.44
N ALA A 272 -31.71 -16.37 9.70
CA ALA A 272 -32.70 -16.56 10.75
C ALA A 272 -33.52 -15.29 11.01
N THR A 273 -32.91 -14.10 10.86
CA THR A 273 -33.59 -12.82 11.07
C THR A 273 -34.35 -12.32 9.83
N LEU A 274 -34.08 -12.87 8.63
CA LEU A 274 -34.66 -12.43 7.36
C LEU A 274 -35.77 -13.37 6.87
N LYS A 275 -37.02 -12.95 7.02
CA LYS A 275 -38.18 -13.64 6.43
C LYS A 275 -38.46 -13.13 5.01
N ARG A 276 -38.33 -14.04 4.03
CA ARG A 276 -38.62 -13.78 2.61
C ARG A 276 -40.04 -14.23 2.25
N VAL A 277 -40.85 -13.34 1.68
CA VAL A 277 -42.23 -13.62 1.29
C VAL A 277 -42.43 -13.26 -0.18
N LEU A 278 -42.79 -14.26 -0.99
CA LEU A 278 -43.20 -14.05 -2.39
C LEU A 278 -44.72 -13.84 -2.45
N PRO A 279 -45.22 -12.80 -3.14
CA PRO A 279 -46.65 -12.63 -3.37
C PRO A 279 -47.18 -13.81 -4.20
N ALA A 280 -48.25 -14.44 -3.72
CA ALA A 280 -48.98 -15.44 -4.51
C ALA A 280 -49.83 -14.72 -5.56
N GLU A 281 -49.41 -14.75 -6.82
CA GLU A 281 -50.31 -14.36 -7.92
C GLU A 281 -51.33 -15.47 -8.19
N ARG A 282 -52.55 -15.06 -8.55
CA ARG A 282 -53.65 -15.92 -9.00
C ARG A 282 -53.33 -16.48 -10.40
N GLY A 283 -52.26 -17.28 -10.53
CA GLY A 283 -51.77 -17.72 -11.83
C GLY A 283 -50.44 -18.50 -11.86
N GLY A 284 -49.79 -18.75 -10.72
CA GLY A 284 -48.68 -19.73 -10.64
C GLY A 284 -47.28 -19.23 -11.01
N ASN A 285 -47.13 -18.00 -11.50
CA ASN A 285 -45.82 -17.36 -11.62
C ASN A 285 -45.62 -16.40 -10.43
N GLY A 286 -44.48 -16.51 -9.74
CA GLY A 286 -44.17 -15.72 -8.55
C GLY A 286 -44.30 -14.22 -8.79
N GLY A 287 -44.79 -13.49 -7.77
CA GLY A 287 -45.05 -12.05 -7.89
C GLY A 287 -43.82 -11.20 -8.22
N ARG A 288 -44.06 -9.98 -8.73
CA ARG A 288 -43.03 -9.03 -9.21
C ARG A 288 -41.95 -8.64 -8.18
N TRP A 289 -42.21 -8.81 -6.89
CA TRP A 289 -41.34 -8.33 -5.81
C TRP A 289 -41.11 -9.43 -4.77
N GLU A 290 -39.91 -9.45 -4.18
CA GLU A 290 -39.61 -10.24 -3.00
C GLU A 290 -39.66 -9.33 -1.77
N TRP A 291 -40.58 -9.61 -0.83
CA TRP A 291 -40.64 -8.87 0.42
C TRP A 291 -39.67 -9.49 1.42
N ARG A 292 -38.73 -8.68 1.92
CA ARG A 292 -37.73 -9.10 2.92
C ARG A 292 -38.04 -8.40 4.24
N PHE A 293 -38.58 -9.14 5.19
CA PHE A 293 -38.86 -8.65 6.54
C PHE A 293 -37.70 -9.04 7.44
N ARG A 294 -37.00 -8.04 7.99
CA ARG A 294 -35.97 -8.26 9.01
C ARG A 294 -36.60 -8.07 10.38
N GLU A 295 -36.52 -9.09 11.23
CA GLU A 295 -36.89 -8.95 12.63
C GLU A 295 -35.89 -8.04 13.35
N ILE A 296 -36.41 -7.12 14.16
CA ILE A 296 -35.64 -6.12 14.89
C ILE A 296 -36.12 -6.08 16.34
N SER A 297 -35.21 -5.77 17.26
CA SER A 297 -35.52 -5.62 18.68
C SER A 297 -35.86 -4.15 18.99
N VAL A 298 -36.98 -3.92 19.67
CA VAL A 298 -37.40 -2.57 20.10
C VAL A 298 -36.51 -2.08 21.25
N GLN A 299 -35.95 -3.00 22.03
CA GLN A 299 -35.07 -2.71 23.15
C GLN A 299 -33.73 -2.09 22.70
N ASP A 300 -33.37 -2.26 21.42
CA ASP A 300 -32.14 -1.71 20.83
C ASP A 300 -32.13 -0.17 20.78
N ALA A 301 -33.29 0.47 20.97
CA ALA A 301 -33.41 1.92 21.10
C ALA A 301 -32.83 2.47 22.43
N GLY A 302 -32.56 1.59 23.41
CA GLY A 302 -32.06 1.95 24.73
C GLY A 302 -33.12 2.57 25.64
N LYS A 303 -32.75 2.79 26.91
CA LYS A 303 -33.67 3.29 27.95
C LYS A 303 -34.32 4.63 27.61
N ASP A 304 -33.54 5.53 27.00
CA ASP A 304 -33.99 6.89 26.66
C ASP A 304 -34.44 7.02 25.19
N GLY A 305 -34.46 5.91 24.43
CA GLY A 305 -34.81 5.90 23.00
C GLY A 305 -33.77 6.54 22.06
N ARG A 306 -32.59 6.91 22.57
CA ARG A 306 -31.55 7.67 21.83
C ARG A 306 -30.36 6.81 21.36
N ALA A 307 -30.42 5.48 21.47
CA ALA A 307 -29.29 4.62 21.10
C ALA A 307 -29.09 4.54 19.59
N PRO A 308 -27.84 4.53 19.07
CA PRO A 308 -27.55 4.53 17.63
C PRO A 308 -28.07 3.28 16.88
N GLY A 309 -28.27 2.16 17.59
CA GLY A 309 -28.82 0.93 17.03
C GLY A 309 -30.35 0.91 16.85
N GLY A 310 -31.06 1.90 17.36
CA GLY A 310 -32.53 1.97 17.22
C GLY A 310 -32.97 2.15 15.77
N VAL A 311 -33.91 1.31 15.32
CA VAL A 311 -34.44 1.31 13.94
C VAL A 311 -35.74 2.13 13.86
N GLY A 312 -35.83 3.01 12.87
CA GLY A 312 -37.01 3.85 12.60
C GLY A 312 -36.67 5.33 12.40
N TRP A 313 -37.65 6.11 11.95
CA TRP A 313 -37.51 7.57 11.88
C TRP A 313 -37.68 8.17 13.29
N ARG A 314 -36.68 8.91 13.77
CA ARG A 314 -36.71 9.50 15.12
C ARG A 314 -37.68 10.69 15.17
N TYR A 315 -38.47 10.76 16.24
CA TYR A 315 -39.37 11.88 16.50
C TYR A 315 -38.65 13.03 17.22
N GLY A 316 -39.15 14.26 17.05
CA GLY A 316 -38.62 15.44 17.76
C GLY A 316 -37.32 16.01 17.18
N ILE A 317 -36.93 15.62 15.96
CA ILE A 317 -35.75 16.13 15.26
C ILE A 317 -36.21 16.84 13.97
N PRO A 318 -35.98 18.16 13.81
CA PRO A 318 -36.30 18.86 12.56
C PRO A 318 -35.36 18.42 11.43
N HIS A 319 -35.80 18.61 10.18
CA HIS A 319 -34.95 18.34 9.01
C HIS A 319 -33.64 19.13 9.07
N GLU A 320 -32.52 18.45 8.82
CA GLU A 320 -31.18 19.05 8.85
C GLU A 320 -30.75 19.65 7.50
N ASP A 321 -31.67 19.73 6.52
CA ASP A 321 -31.36 20.11 5.14
C ASP A 321 -30.77 21.51 4.97
N ARG A 322 -31.03 22.40 5.92
CA ARG A 322 -30.53 23.79 5.95
C ARG A 322 -29.21 23.93 6.71
N LYS A 323 -28.72 22.87 7.37
CA LYS A 323 -27.43 22.89 8.06
C LYS A 323 -26.29 22.86 7.04
N LYS A 324 -25.31 23.76 7.20
CA LYS A 324 -24.10 23.79 6.36
C LYS A 324 -23.28 22.53 6.62
N GLY A 325 -22.78 21.90 5.55
CA GLY A 325 -21.92 20.71 5.64
C GLY A 325 -22.66 19.37 5.79
N HIS A 326 -23.99 19.35 5.69
CA HIS A 326 -24.74 18.10 5.74
C HIS A 326 -24.59 17.28 4.44
N VAL A 327 -24.30 15.98 4.56
CA VAL A 327 -24.01 15.09 3.42
C VAL A 327 -25.32 14.58 2.81
N LYS A 328 -25.58 14.91 1.54
CA LYS A 328 -26.75 14.48 0.75
C LYS A 328 -26.41 13.49 -0.36
N ILE A 329 -25.17 12.98 -0.34
CA ILE A 329 -24.61 12.07 -1.33
C ILE A 329 -24.49 10.68 -0.67
N PRO A 330 -24.68 9.56 -1.39
CA PRO A 330 -24.52 8.23 -0.82
C PRO A 330 -23.12 8.04 -0.22
N THR A 331 -23.04 7.69 1.07
CA THR A 331 -21.76 7.47 1.77
C THR A 331 -21.26 6.02 1.65
N ARG A 332 -22.10 5.12 1.16
CA ARG A 332 -21.79 3.70 0.92
C ARG A 332 -22.49 3.27 -0.36
N VAL A 333 -21.74 2.64 -1.27
CA VAL A 333 -22.20 2.13 -2.57
C VAL A 333 -21.99 0.63 -2.63
#